data_AF-A0A6G4WBH6-F1
#
_entry.id   AF-A0A6G4WBH6-F1
#
_cell.length_a   1.000
_cell.length_b   1.000
_cell.length_c   1.000
_cell.angle_alpha   90.00
_cell.angle_beta   90.00
_cell.angle_gamma   90.00
#
_symmetry.space_group_name_H-M   'P 1'
#
loop_
_entity.id
_entity.type
_entity.pdbx_description
1 polymer ?
#
loop_
_entity_poly.entity_id
_entity_poly.type
_entity_poly.pdbx_seq_one_letter_code
_entity_poly.pdbx_strand_id
1 'polypeptide(L)'
;MAAKRRFPGRAPLTDKELWHLTAEQFSRLALTDDEKARLREINKENEQERMERAARLRIEEEPILADLRGVGRDVNSVWDLANSSSPYPQAIPILLKHLLRCYSDRTREGIARALAVPEMEVHEAWPVLVEEYRKAPMGKGILGPGDTKEYRSGAKDGLACALSVAATDATLPELIALAKDCAHGESRVLLLSALKKRRNTSQLAKQAIENLASDPELTKEIASWRKR
;
A
#
# COMPACT_ATOMS: atom_id res chain seq x y z
N MET A 1 -38.24 -34.13 -21.07
CA MET A 1 -36.91 -33.63 -21.47
C MET A 1 -36.90 -32.12 -21.32
N ALA A 2 -36.20 -31.58 -20.31
CA ALA A 2 -36.16 -30.13 -20.09
C ALA A 2 -35.13 -29.48 -21.03
N ALA A 3 -35.59 -28.53 -21.83
CA ALA A 3 -34.77 -27.78 -22.77
C ALA A 3 -33.69 -26.97 -22.03
N LYS A 4 -32.42 -27.21 -22.36
CA LYS A 4 -31.30 -26.35 -21.95
C LYS A 4 -31.56 -24.94 -22.47
N ARG A 5 -31.80 -23.99 -21.57
CA ARG A 5 -31.83 -22.56 -21.88
C ARG A 5 -30.48 -22.19 -22.54
N ARG A 6 -30.49 -22.01 -23.86
CA ARG A 6 -29.41 -21.35 -24.60
C ARG A 6 -29.44 -19.88 -24.19
N PHE A 7 -28.55 -19.48 -23.29
CA PHE A 7 -28.23 -18.07 -23.11
C PHE A 7 -27.69 -17.54 -24.44
N PRO A 8 -28.09 -16.34 -24.90
CA PRO A 8 -27.58 -15.78 -26.15
C PRO A 8 -26.05 -15.72 -26.05
N GLY A 9 -25.39 -16.34 -27.03
CA GLY A 9 -23.94 -16.53 -27.01
C GLY A 9 -23.24 -15.19 -27.05
N ARG A 10 -22.67 -14.78 -25.91
CA ARG A 10 -21.68 -13.71 -25.92
C ARG A 10 -20.48 -14.15 -26.75
N ALA A 11 -19.79 -13.19 -27.36
CA ALA A 11 -18.50 -13.47 -27.98
C ALA A 11 -17.54 -14.10 -26.94
N PRO A 12 -16.71 -15.08 -27.32
CA PRO A 12 -15.62 -15.55 -26.48
C PRO A 12 -14.72 -14.40 -26.07
N LEU A 13 -14.29 -14.37 -24.81
CA LEU A 13 -13.34 -13.41 -24.31
C LEU A 13 -11.97 -13.65 -24.94
N THR A 14 -11.30 -12.54 -25.23
CA THR A 14 -9.89 -12.50 -25.58
C THR A 14 -9.02 -12.78 -24.36
N ASP A 15 -7.75 -13.14 -24.57
CA ASP A 15 -6.80 -13.36 -23.46
C ASP A 15 -6.61 -12.10 -22.62
N LYS A 16 -6.64 -10.93 -23.26
CA LYS A 16 -6.57 -9.64 -22.57
C LYS A 16 -7.78 -9.42 -21.64
N GLU A 17 -8.98 -9.76 -22.09
CA GLU A 17 -10.19 -9.66 -21.27
C GLU A 17 -10.20 -10.69 -20.14
N LEU A 18 -9.70 -11.91 -20.39
CA LEU A 18 -9.51 -12.94 -19.37
C LEU A 18 -8.47 -12.51 -18.33
N TRP A 19 -7.38 -11.85 -18.74
CA TRP A 19 -6.33 -11.35 -17.85
C TRP A 19 -6.84 -10.29 -16.87
N HIS A 20 -7.77 -9.43 -17.30
CA HIS A 20 -8.40 -8.40 -16.47
C HIS A 20 -9.67 -8.88 -15.75
N LEU A 21 -10.02 -10.16 -15.86
CA LEU A 21 -11.28 -10.68 -15.33
C LEU A 21 -11.26 -10.70 -13.79
N THR A 22 -12.18 -9.97 -13.17
CA THR A 22 -12.30 -9.95 -11.70
C THR A 22 -13.04 -11.19 -11.18
N ALA A 23 -12.86 -11.52 -9.90
CA ALA A 23 -13.61 -12.60 -9.26
C ALA A 23 -15.14 -12.39 -9.34
N GLU A 24 -15.60 -11.13 -9.23
CA GLU A 24 -17.01 -10.77 -9.38
C GLU A 24 -17.50 -11.04 -10.82
N GLN A 25 -16.74 -10.63 -11.83
CA GLN A 25 -17.08 -10.90 -13.24
C GLN A 25 -17.04 -12.39 -13.55
N PHE A 26 -16.04 -13.11 -13.05
CA PHE A 26 -15.93 -14.56 -13.18
C PHE A 26 -17.16 -15.28 -12.61
N SER A 27 -17.67 -14.86 -11.45
CA SER A 27 -18.86 -15.46 -10.84
C SER A 27 -20.16 -15.23 -11.64
N ARG A 28 -20.21 -14.15 -12.43
CA ARG A 28 -21.38 -13.77 -13.23
C ARG A 28 -21.33 -14.33 -14.65
N LEU A 29 -20.14 -14.67 -15.16
CA LEU A 29 -19.96 -15.15 -16.53
C LEU A 29 -19.91 -16.67 -16.58
N ALA A 30 -20.77 -17.27 -17.41
CA ALA A 30 -20.57 -18.64 -17.85
C ALA A 30 -19.41 -18.67 -18.86
N LEU A 31 -18.21 -19.02 -18.40
CA LEU A 31 -17.07 -19.26 -19.28
C LEU A 31 -17.23 -20.58 -20.04
N THR A 32 -16.84 -20.58 -21.31
CA THR A 32 -16.68 -21.80 -22.11
C THR A 32 -15.52 -22.64 -21.57
N ASP A 33 -15.45 -23.91 -21.97
CA ASP A 33 -14.35 -24.77 -21.51
C ASP A 33 -12.99 -24.32 -22.06
N ASP A 34 -12.97 -23.74 -23.26
CA ASP A 34 -11.79 -23.07 -23.85
C ASP A 34 -11.36 -21.86 -23.01
N GLU A 35 -12.27 -20.95 -22.68
CA GLU A 35 -11.96 -19.76 -21.87
C GLU A 35 -11.47 -20.14 -20.46
N LYS A 36 -12.02 -21.20 -19.86
CA LYS A 36 -11.53 -21.72 -18.58
C LYS A 36 -10.12 -22.30 -18.72
N ALA A 37 -9.81 -22.98 -19.82
CA ALA A 37 -8.47 -23.51 -20.06
C ALA A 37 -7.46 -22.37 -20.22
N ARG A 38 -7.76 -21.36 -21.05
CA ARG A 38 -6.91 -20.17 -21.24
C ARG A 38 -6.73 -19.38 -19.93
N LEU A 39 -7.81 -19.18 -19.17
CA LEU A 39 -7.72 -18.51 -17.86
C LEU A 39 -6.87 -19.29 -16.85
N ARG A 40 -6.88 -20.62 -16.87
CA ARG A 40 -5.99 -21.43 -16.01
C ARG A 40 -4.53 -21.23 -16.38
N GLU A 41 -4.19 -21.21 -17.66
CA GLU A 41 -2.81 -20.94 -18.09
C GLU A 41 -2.37 -19.52 -17.72
N ILE A 42 -3.21 -18.50 -17.98
CA ILE A 42 -2.95 -17.12 -17.53
C ILE A 42 -2.72 -17.06 -16.02
N ASN A 43 -3.55 -17.74 -15.23
CA ASN A 43 -3.41 -17.76 -13.78
C ASN A 43 -2.14 -18.48 -13.33
N LYS A 44 -1.73 -19.54 -14.03
CA LYS A 44 -0.50 -20.29 -13.77
C LYS A 44 0.74 -19.45 -14.07
N GLU A 45 0.75 -18.72 -15.19
CA GLU A 45 1.83 -17.78 -15.54
C GLU A 45 1.94 -16.65 -14.50
N ASN A 46 0.80 -16.04 -14.14
CA ASN A 46 0.76 -15.00 -13.11
C ASN A 46 1.21 -15.53 -11.73
N GLU A 47 0.85 -16.76 -11.38
CA GLU A 47 1.31 -17.39 -10.13
C GLU A 47 2.82 -17.66 -10.15
N GLN A 48 3.36 -18.16 -11.27
CA GLN A 48 4.79 -18.38 -11.44
C GLN A 48 5.57 -17.06 -11.30
N GLU A 49 5.13 -16.00 -11.96
CA GLU A 49 5.76 -14.67 -11.84
C GLU A 49 5.69 -14.15 -10.40
N ARG A 50 4.55 -14.34 -9.71
CA ARG A 50 4.41 -13.99 -8.28
C ARG A 50 5.39 -14.78 -7.41
N MET A 51 5.53 -16.08 -7.61
CA MET A 51 6.44 -16.94 -6.85
C MET A 51 7.91 -16.55 -7.06
N GLU A 52 8.32 -16.33 -8.31
CA GLU A 52 9.69 -15.92 -8.63
C GLU A 52 10.03 -14.56 -8.02
N ARG A 53 9.09 -13.63 -8.07
CA ARG A 53 9.24 -12.32 -7.44
C ARG A 53 9.32 -12.43 -5.92
N ALA A 54 8.44 -13.21 -5.30
CA ALA A 54 8.47 -13.44 -3.87
C ALA A 54 9.80 -14.05 -3.43
N ALA A 55 10.37 -14.98 -4.21
CA ALA A 55 11.69 -15.54 -3.94
C ALA A 55 12.81 -14.48 -3.97
N ARG A 56 12.79 -13.56 -4.97
CA ARG A 56 13.78 -12.48 -5.06
C ARG A 56 13.66 -11.48 -3.90
N LEU A 57 12.43 -11.10 -3.54
CA LEU A 57 12.19 -10.22 -2.38
C LEU A 57 12.59 -10.91 -1.07
N ARG A 58 12.35 -12.21 -0.93
CA ARG A 58 12.76 -12.96 0.26
C ARG A 58 14.28 -12.94 0.48
N ILE A 59 15.06 -13.02 -0.60
CA ILE A 59 16.53 -12.91 -0.52
C ILE A 59 16.93 -11.52 0.01
N GLU A 60 16.31 -10.46 -0.51
CA GLU A 60 16.54 -9.10 -0.05
C GLU A 60 16.09 -8.88 1.40
N GLU A 61 14.94 -9.46 1.78
CA GLU A 61 14.34 -9.33 3.12
C GLU A 61 15.07 -10.16 4.19
N GLU A 62 15.92 -11.13 3.83
CA GLU A 62 16.57 -12.02 4.80
C GLU A 62 17.24 -11.30 5.99
N PRO A 63 17.97 -10.17 5.82
CA PRO A 63 18.56 -9.46 6.94
C PRO A 63 17.53 -8.89 7.92
N ILE A 64 16.37 -8.42 7.45
CA ILE A 64 15.33 -7.91 8.35
C ILE A 64 14.55 -9.05 9.01
N LEU A 65 14.28 -10.13 8.27
CA LEU A 65 13.63 -11.31 8.81
C LEU A 65 14.48 -11.97 9.91
N ALA A 66 15.80 -11.99 9.75
CA ALA A 66 16.72 -12.45 10.79
C ALA A 66 16.68 -11.58 12.06
N ASP A 67 16.75 -10.25 11.92
CA ASP A 67 16.66 -9.33 13.07
C ASP A 67 15.28 -9.45 13.76
N LEU A 68 14.18 -9.60 12.99
CA LEU A 68 12.81 -9.80 13.52
C LEU A 68 12.66 -11.13 14.27
N ARG A 69 13.20 -12.23 13.75
CA ARG A 69 13.25 -13.52 14.46
C ARG A 69 14.00 -13.40 15.79
N GLY A 70 15.07 -12.59 15.82
CA GLY A 70 15.84 -12.30 17.03
C GLY A 70 15.03 -11.70 18.18
N VAL A 71 13.90 -11.05 17.90
CA VAL A 71 12.96 -10.50 18.91
C VAL A 71 11.66 -11.32 19.03
N GLY A 72 11.68 -12.57 18.56
CA GLY A 72 10.53 -13.48 18.65
C GLY A 72 9.41 -13.19 17.65
N ARG A 73 9.70 -12.52 16.53
CA ARG A 73 8.75 -12.31 15.43
C ARG A 73 9.14 -13.18 14.24
N ASP A 74 8.51 -14.33 14.14
CA ASP A 74 8.69 -15.25 13.02
C ASP A 74 7.66 -14.93 11.93
N VAL A 75 8.15 -14.25 10.88
CA VAL A 75 7.36 -13.85 9.71
C VAL A 75 8.10 -14.25 8.44
N ASN A 76 7.36 -14.53 7.38
CA ASN A 76 7.93 -14.91 6.09
C ASN A 76 8.21 -13.70 5.20
N SER A 77 7.56 -12.57 5.48
CA SER A 77 7.82 -11.29 4.85
C SER A 77 7.49 -10.13 5.78
N VAL A 78 8.11 -8.97 5.57
CA VAL A 78 7.72 -7.72 6.25
C VAL A 78 6.25 -7.35 6.02
N TRP A 79 5.68 -7.81 4.89
CA TRP A 79 4.26 -7.64 4.57
C TRP A 79 3.32 -8.39 5.52
N ASP A 80 3.80 -9.45 6.18
CA ASP A 80 3.01 -10.16 7.19
C ASP A 80 2.76 -9.27 8.41
N LEU A 81 3.75 -8.44 8.80
CA LEU A 81 3.59 -7.46 9.88
C LEU A 81 2.62 -6.33 9.49
N ALA A 82 2.75 -5.79 8.28
CA ALA A 82 1.85 -4.75 7.79
C ALA A 82 0.38 -5.20 7.72
N ASN A 83 0.15 -6.51 7.54
CA ASN A 83 -1.18 -7.11 7.51
C ASN A 83 -1.61 -7.71 8.87
N SER A 84 -0.75 -7.69 9.87
CA SER A 84 -1.04 -8.23 11.20
C SER A 84 -1.96 -7.30 11.99
N SER A 85 -2.98 -7.88 12.62
CA SER A 85 -3.82 -7.20 13.60
C SER A 85 -3.23 -7.22 15.01
N SER A 86 -2.25 -8.09 15.27
CA SER A 86 -1.60 -8.22 16.58
C SER A 86 -0.50 -7.17 16.74
N PRO A 87 -0.41 -6.47 17.89
CA PRO A 87 0.67 -5.53 18.18
C PRO A 87 2.06 -6.17 18.13
N TYR A 88 3.05 -5.38 17.72
CA TYR A 88 4.46 -5.80 17.63
C TYR A 88 5.45 -4.71 18.04
N PRO A 89 5.33 -4.13 19.26
CA PRO A 89 6.20 -3.05 19.71
C PRO A 89 7.69 -3.41 19.64
N GLN A 90 8.05 -4.67 19.94
CA GLN A 90 9.45 -5.11 19.88
C GLN A 90 10.04 -5.13 18.46
N ALA A 91 9.22 -5.15 17.41
CA ALA A 91 9.67 -5.09 16.03
C ALA A 91 9.91 -3.65 15.55
N ILE A 92 9.30 -2.65 16.19
CA ILE A 92 9.36 -1.25 15.75
C ILE A 92 10.81 -0.73 15.67
N PRO A 93 11.67 -0.90 16.70
CA PRO A 93 13.06 -0.47 16.61
C PRO A 93 13.84 -1.13 15.46
N ILE A 94 13.54 -2.40 15.15
CA ILE A 94 14.15 -3.11 14.02
C ILE A 94 13.65 -2.54 12.70
N LEU A 95 12.35 -2.35 12.54
CA LEU A 95 11.77 -1.77 11.33
C LEU A 95 12.35 -0.37 11.05
N LEU A 96 12.48 0.48 12.08
CA LEU A 96 13.11 1.80 11.96
C LEU A 96 14.58 1.71 11.54
N LYS A 97 15.37 0.82 12.17
CA LYS A 97 16.76 0.56 11.78
C LYS A 97 16.86 0.10 10.32
N HIS A 98 15.95 -0.75 9.87
CA HIS A 98 15.97 -1.30 8.52
C HIS A 98 15.43 -0.34 7.46
N LEU A 99 14.53 0.58 7.81
CA LEU A 99 14.03 1.63 6.91
C LEU A 99 15.17 2.50 6.33
N LEU A 100 16.23 2.67 7.11
CA LEU A 100 17.43 3.45 6.77
C LEU A 100 18.46 2.68 5.92
N ARG A 101 18.25 1.38 5.67
CA ARG A 101 19.14 0.57 4.84
C ARG A 101 18.78 0.66 3.36
N CYS A 102 19.74 0.30 2.50
CA CYS A 102 19.53 0.21 1.06
C CYS A 102 18.71 -1.04 0.71
N TYR A 103 17.40 -0.85 0.62
CA TYR A 103 16.44 -1.86 0.14
C TYR A 103 15.75 -1.36 -1.13
N SER A 104 15.21 -2.29 -1.92
CA SER A 104 14.28 -1.97 -2.99
C SER A 104 13.07 -1.20 -2.46
N ASP A 105 12.48 -0.39 -3.32
CA ASP A 105 11.32 0.43 -2.96
C ASP A 105 10.15 -0.43 -2.46
N ARG A 106 10.02 -1.67 -2.96
CA ARG A 106 9.01 -2.63 -2.52
C ARG A 106 9.23 -3.12 -1.08
N THR A 107 10.46 -3.45 -0.72
CA THR A 107 10.79 -3.88 0.64
C THR A 107 10.69 -2.70 1.61
N ARG A 108 11.14 -1.50 1.19
CA ARG A 108 10.98 -0.26 1.97
C ARG A 108 9.51 0.11 2.17
N GLU A 109 8.65 -0.10 1.18
CA GLU A 109 7.20 0.08 1.33
C GLU A 109 6.63 -0.86 2.39
N GLY A 110 7.00 -2.15 2.34
CA GLY A 110 6.55 -3.12 3.34
C GLY A 110 6.97 -2.72 4.77
N ILE A 111 8.22 -2.29 4.95
CA ILE A 111 8.73 -1.78 6.23
C ILE A 111 7.93 -0.55 6.68
N ALA A 112 7.75 0.44 5.80
CA ALA A 112 7.05 1.68 6.14
C ALA A 112 5.57 1.43 6.46
N ARG A 113 4.89 0.50 5.77
CA ARG A 113 3.52 0.11 6.12
C ARG A 113 3.45 -0.64 7.44
N ALA A 114 4.42 -1.49 7.77
CA ALA A 114 4.51 -2.11 9.08
C ALA A 114 4.76 -1.09 10.21
N LEU A 115 5.34 0.07 9.90
CA LEU A 115 5.47 1.20 10.83
C LEU A 115 4.19 2.04 10.96
N ALA A 116 3.13 1.78 10.19
CA ALA A 116 1.87 2.52 10.28
C ALA A 116 0.97 2.02 11.42
N VAL A 117 1.53 1.97 12.63
CA VAL A 117 0.87 1.50 13.86
C VAL A 117 0.96 2.55 14.97
N PRO A 118 -0.04 2.63 15.88
CA PRO A 118 -0.12 3.67 16.90
C PRO A 118 0.75 3.36 18.12
N GLU A 119 2.01 3.00 17.90
CA GLU A 119 2.99 2.70 18.96
C GLU A 119 3.82 3.94 19.28
N MET A 120 4.27 4.09 20.54
CA MET A 120 4.98 5.28 21.01
C MET A 120 6.26 5.54 20.20
N GLU A 121 7.02 4.49 19.92
CA GLU A 121 8.28 4.55 19.18
C GLU A 121 8.08 5.06 17.74
N VAL A 122 6.90 4.82 17.14
CA VAL A 122 6.54 5.36 15.82
C VAL A 122 6.30 6.87 15.91
N HIS A 123 5.62 7.34 16.97
CA HIS A 123 5.43 8.76 17.21
C HIS A 123 6.77 9.49 17.43
N GLU A 124 7.67 8.89 18.21
CA GLU A 124 9.01 9.43 18.47
C GLU A 124 9.89 9.44 17.22
N ALA A 125 9.68 8.49 16.30
CA ALA A 125 10.38 8.42 15.02
C ALA A 125 9.95 9.48 13.99
N TRP A 126 9.06 10.41 14.35
CA TRP A 126 8.57 11.46 13.44
C TRP A 126 9.66 12.14 12.59
N PRO A 127 10.78 12.64 13.16
CA PRO A 127 11.79 13.32 12.35
C PRO A 127 12.41 12.42 11.28
N VAL A 128 12.64 11.14 11.61
CA VAL A 128 13.20 10.16 10.68
C VAL A 128 12.19 9.82 9.58
N LEU A 129 10.92 9.61 9.94
CA LEU A 129 9.87 9.30 8.97
C LEU A 129 9.64 10.46 7.99
N VAL A 130 9.68 11.71 8.47
CA VAL A 130 9.55 12.89 7.61
C VAL A 130 10.72 13.00 6.64
N GLU A 131 11.94 12.80 7.14
CA GLU A 131 13.15 12.88 6.32
C GLU A 131 13.15 11.80 5.22
N GLU A 132 12.80 10.56 5.58
CA GLU A 132 12.69 9.47 4.60
C GLU A 132 11.54 9.69 3.61
N TYR A 133 10.41 10.26 4.06
CA TYR A 133 9.31 10.63 3.16
C TYR A 133 9.73 11.69 2.15
N ARG A 134 10.49 12.72 2.56
CA ARG A 134 11.00 13.76 1.65
C ARG A 134 11.96 13.18 0.62
N LYS A 135 12.86 12.27 1.04
CA LYS A 135 13.83 11.59 0.16
C LYS A 135 13.20 10.59 -0.79
N ALA A 136 12.07 9.97 -0.41
CA ALA A 136 11.49 8.91 -1.18
C ALA A 136 11.08 9.40 -2.59
N PRO A 137 11.47 8.68 -3.65
CA PRO A 137 11.21 9.09 -5.03
C PRO A 137 9.71 9.18 -5.30
N MET A 138 9.34 10.05 -6.23
CA MET A 138 7.95 10.18 -6.68
C MET A 138 7.63 9.20 -7.80
N GLY A 139 6.41 8.64 -7.76
CA GLY A 139 5.87 7.84 -8.86
C GLY A 139 5.88 6.33 -8.62
N LYS A 140 5.88 5.58 -9.73
CA LYS A 140 5.61 4.14 -9.85
C LYS A 140 6.81 3.23 -9.49
N GLY A 141 7.54 3.64 -8.46
CA GLY A 141 8.52 2.87 -7.68
C GLY A 141 9.75 2.32 -8.42
N ILE A 142 10.72 1.86 -7.61
CA ILE A 142 11.83 1.02 -8.07
C ILE A 142 11.37 -0.43 -7.99
N LEU A 143 11.39 -1.06 -9.17
CA LEU A 143 11.26 -2.48 -9.40
C LEU A 143 12.14 -3.26 -8.42
N GLY A 144 11.57 -4.24 -7.70
CA GLY A 144 12.39 -5.18 -6.94
C GLY A 144 13.39 -5.88 -7.87
N PRO A 145 14.44 -6.53 -7.35
CA PRO A 145 15.42 -7.21 -8.19
C PRO A 145 14.71 -8.09 -9.23
N GLY A 146 14.97 -7.89 -10.53
CA GLY A 146 14.37 -8.67 -11.63
C GLY A 146 12.90 -8.37 -11.98
N ASP A 147 12.27 -7.35 -11.40
CA ASP A 147 10.91 -6.96 -11.78
C ASP A 147 10.90 -6.31 -13.18
N THR A 148 9.89 -6.63 -13.98
CA THR A 148 9.68 -6.08 -15.33
C THR A 148 8.42 -5.22 -15.44
N LYS A 149 7.65 -5.12 -14.33
CA LYS A 149 6.35 -4.45 -14.25
C LYS A 149 6.34 -3.37 -13.19
N GLU A 150 5.99 -2.15 -13.58
CA GLU A 150 5.81 -1.00 -12.68
C GLU A 150 4.63 -1.22 -11.72
N TYR A 151 4.82 -0.91 -10.43
CA TYR A 151 3.74 -1.00 -9.44
C TYR A 151 3.28 0.39 -8.99
N ARG A 152 1.96 0.56 -8.92
CA ARG A 152 1.32 1.70 -8.24
C ARG A 152 1.36 1.44 -6.74
N SER A 153 2.51 1.72 -6.13
CA SER A 153 2.72 2.04 -4.70
C SER A 153 4.15 1.70 -4.32
N GLY A 154 4.85 2.69 -3.75
CA GLY A 154 6.26 2.61 -3.40
C GLY A 154 6.52 3.01 -1.95
N ALA A 155 7.79 3.13 -1.56
CA ALA A 155 8.17 3.47 -0.18
C ALA A 155 7.52 4.77 0.29
N LYS A 156 7.33 5.74 -0.60
CA LYS A 156 6.70 7.02 -0.27
C LYS A 156 5.25 6.88 0.19
N ASP A 157 4.48 5.98 -0.40
CA ASP A 157 3.10 5.71 0.03
C ASP A 157 3.07 5.04 1.41
N GLY A 158 3.95 4.05 1.61
CA GLY A 158 4.12 3.42 2.92
C GLY A 158 4.51 4.42 4.01
N LEU A 159 5.43 5.34 3.69
CA LEU A 159 5.88 6.40 4.59
C LEU A 159 4.76 7.41 4.89
N ALA A 160 3.93 7.76 3.90
CA ALA A 160 2.76 8.61 4.13
C ALA A 160 1.75 7.95 5.08
N CYS A 161 1.53 6.63 4.95
CA CYS A 161 0.73 5.87 5.91
C CYS A 161 1.34 5.94 7.32
N ALA A 162 2.65 5.69 7.46
CA ALA A 162 3.36 5.76 8.74
C ALA A 162 3.23 7.15 9.39
N LEU A 163 3.50 8.22 8.63
CA LEU A 163 3.36 9.61 9.09
C LEU A 163 1.93 9.93 9.53
N SER A 164 0.92 9.44 8.80
CA SER A 164 -0.47 9.69 9.15
C SER A 164 -0.87 9.08 10.50
N VAL A 165 -0.20 8.00 10.92
CA VAL A 165 -0.40 7.38 12.24
C VAL A 165 0.50 8.02 13.29
N ALA A 166 1.76 8.31 12.95
CA ALA A 166 2.73 8.94 13.83
C ALA A 166 2.35 10.37 14.26
N ALA A 167 1.51 11.07 13.48
CA ALA A 167 1.14 12.46 13.73
C ALA A 167 0.48 12.69 15.11
N THR A 168 1.08 13.55 15.91
CA THR A 168 0.55 14.07 17.17
C THR A 168 0.05 15.50 16.99
N ASP A 169 -0.55 16.11 18.02
CA ASP A 169 -0.93 17.52 17.95
C ASP A 169 0.28 18.46 17.81
N ALA A 170 1.44 18.06 18.35
CA ALA A 170 2.68 18.82 18.22
C ALA A 170 3.25 18.78 16.80
N THR A 171 3.10 17.66 16.09
CA THR A 171 3.65 17.49 14.73
C THR A 171 2.63 17.78 13.62
N LEU A 172 1.36 18.00 13.99
CA LEU A 172 0.27 18.32 13.06
C LEU A 172 0.58 19.51 12.12
N PRO A 173 1.21 20.61 12.55
CA PRO A 173 1.57 21.70 11.63
C PRO A 173 2.51 21.25 10.50
N GLU A 174 3.49 20.39 10.80
CA GLU A 174 4.42 19.87 9.78
C GLU A 174 3.74 18.86 8.86
N LEU A 175 2.86 17.99 9.39
CA LEU A 175 2.04 17.12 8.57
C LEU A 175 1.22 17.92 7.54
N ILE A 176 0.62 19.03 7.96
CA ILE A 176 -0.16 19.92 7.08
C ILE A 176 0.74 20.55 6.02
N ALA A 177 1.97 20.93 6.37
CA ALA A 177 2.94 21.44 5.40
C ALA A 177 3.28 20.38 4.34
N LEU A 178 3.51 19.13 4.74
CA LEU A 178 3.73 18.01 3.81
C LEU A 178 2.52 17.76 2.91
N ALA A 179 1.29 17.80 3.45
CA ALA A 179 0.08 17.61 2.66
C ALA A 179 -0.15 18.74 1.63
N LYS A 180 0.34 19.96 1.90
CA LYS A 180 0.26 21.11 0.99
C LYS A 180 1.34 21.12 -0.08
N ASP A 181 2.46 20.44 0.14
CA ASP A 181 3.58 20.44 -0.81
C ASP A 181 3.27 19.55 -2.01
N CYS A 182 2.83 20.14 -3.12
CA CYS A 182 2.51 19.41 -4.35
C CYS A 182 3.68 18.59 -4.92
N ALA A 183 4.93 18.85 -4.53
CA ALA A 183 6.08 18.02 -4.91
C ALA A 183 5.99 16.58 -4.37
N HIS A 184 5.08 16.32 -3.42
CA HIS A 184 4.79 14.99 -2.89
C HIS A 184 3.69 14.22 -3.63
N GLY A 185 3.11 14.79 -4.71
CA GLY A 185 2.20 14.09 -5.63
C GLY A 185 0.98 13.45 -4.97
N GLU A 186 0.52 12.32 -5.50
CA GLU A 186 -0.67 11.60 -5.02
C GLU A 186 -0.50 11.00 -3.60
N SER A 187 0.73 10.73 -3.16
CA SER A 187 0.98 10.14 -1.83
C SER A 187 0.43 11.00 -0.67
N ARG A 188 0.27 12.31 -0.92
CA ARG A 188 -0.35 13.28 0.02
C ARG A 188 -1.76 12.90 0.43
N VAL A 189 -2.50 12.17 -0.42
CA VAL A 189 -3.83 11.66 -0.09
C VAL A 189 -3.81 10.79 1.18
N LEU A 190 -2.73 10.03 1.39
CA LEU A 190 -2.60 9.14 2.54
C LEU A 190 -2.38 9.90 3.86
N LEU A 191 -1.73 11.07 3.79
CA LEU A 191 -1.53 11.97 4.95
C LEU A 191 -2.85 12.51 5.50
N LEU A 192 -3.87 12.62 4.65
CA LEU A 192 -5.18 13.18 5.00
C LEU A 192 -5.91 12.38 6.09
N SER A 193 -5.58 11.10 6.27
CA SER A 193 -6.24 10.26 7.27
C SER A 193 -6.06 10.80 8.69
N ALA A 194 -4.91 11.41 9.00
CA ALA A 194 -4.65 12.06 10.27
C ALA A 194 -5.51 13.32 10.46
N LEU A 195 -5.64 14.15 9.42
CA LEU A 195 -6.49 15.34 9.44
C LEU A 195 -7.95 14.95 9.64
N LYS A 196 -8.41 13.93 8.90
CA LYS A 196 -9.77 13.41 9.01
C LYS A 196 -10.11 12.94 10.42
N LYS A 197 -9.20 12.21 11.08
CA LYS A 197 -9.37 11.77 12.48
C LYS A 197 -9.49 12.94 13.45
N ARG A 198 -8.80 14.06 13.17
CA ARG A 198 -8.76 15.27 14.03
C ARG A 198 -9.75 16.37 13.62
N ARG A 199 -10.57 16.16 12.58
CA ARG A 199 -11.42 17.20 11.96
C ARG A 199 -12.39 17.89 12.93
N ASN A 200 -12.81 17.17 13.98
CA ASN A 200 -13.79 17.66 14.97
C ASN A 200 -13.14 18.11 16.28
N THR A 201 -11.85 17.81 16.50
CA THR A 201 -11.14 18.06 17.77
C THR A 201 -10.03 19.10 17.61
N SER A 202 -9.58 19.37 16.38
CA SER A 202 -8.54 20.35 16.08
C SER A 202 -9.03 21.36 15.06
N GLN A 203 -9.12 22.63 15.48
CA GLN A 203 -9.45 23.74 14.58
C GLN A 203 -8.40 23.88 13.46
N LEU A 204 -7.13 23.58 13.76
CA LEU A 204 -6.05 23.56 12.78
C LEU A 204 -6.29 22.49 11.70
N ALA A 205 -6.67 21.27 12.10
CA ALA A 205 -6.99 20.21 11.15
C ALA A 205 -8.22 20.56 10.30
N LYS A 206 -9.26 21.13 10.91
CA LYS A 206 -10.47 21.58 10.20
C LYS A 206 -10.14 22.62 9.12
N GLN A 207 -9.38 23.66 9.48
CA GLN A 207 -8.96 24.70 8.53
C GLN A 207 -8.07 24.14 7.42
N ALA A 208 -7.16 23.20 7.75
CA ALA A 208 -6.33 22.54 6.75
C ALA A 208 -7.16 21.76 5.73
N ILE A 209 -8.19 21.04 6.17
CA ILE A 209 -9.10 20.30 5.28
C ILE A 209 -9.85 21.25 4.36
N GLU A 210 -10.35 22.38 4.88
CA GLU A 210 -11.05 23.40 4.09
C GLU A 210 -10.12 23.97 2.99
N ASN A 211 -8.87 24.27 3.35
CA ASN A 211 -7.88 24.81 2.42
C ASN A 211 -7.47 23.79 1.35
N LEU A 212 -7.38 22.50 1.70
CA LEU A 212 -6.98 21.42 0.78
C LEU A 212 -8.13 20.91 -0.08
N ALA A 213 -9.39 21.27 0.21
CA ALA A 213 -10.57 20.75 -0.49
C ALA A 213 -10.62 21.06 -2.00
N SER A 214 -9.92 22.11 -2.43
CA SER A 214 -9.81 22.54 -3.82
C SER A 214 -8.55 22.01 -4.53
N ASP A 215 -7.68 21.27 -3.83
CA ASP A 215 -6.50 20.65 -4.45
C ASP A 215 -6.94 19.52 -5.41
N PRO A 216 -6.53 19.55 -6.69
CA PRO A 216 -6.97 18.56 -7.69
C PRO A 216 -6.71 17.10 -7.31
N GLU A 217 -5.62 16.82 -6.59
CA GLU A 217 -5.25 15.46 -6.18
C GLU A 217 -6.00 15.02 -4.92
N LEU A 218 -6.40 15.95 -4.07
CA LEU A 218 -6.98 15.66 -2.75
C LEU A 218 -8.50 15.81 -2.72
N THR A 219 -9.08 16.59 -3.64
CA THR A 219 -10.49 16.96 -3.64
C THR A 219 -11.42 15.75 -3.64
N LYS A 220 -11.08 14.71 -4.41
CA LYS A 220 -11.88 13.47 -4.49
C LYS A 220 -11.98 12.77 -3.14
N GLU A 221 -10.85 12.65 -2.44
CA GLU A 221 -10.80 12.01 -1.12
C GLU A 221 -11.55 12.86 -0.09
N ILE A 222 -11.29 14.17 -0.02
CA ILE A 222 -11.93 15.07 0.95
C ILE A 222 -13.45 15.14 0.74
N ALA A 223 -13.91 15.23 -0.51
CA ALA A 223 -15.33 15.25 -0.84
C ALA A 223 -16.06 13.95 -0.42
N SER A 224 -15.36 12.81 -0.42
CA SER A 224 -15.93 11.53 0.00
C SER A 224 -16.37 11.51 1.48
N TRP A 225 -15.78 12.37 2.32
CA TRP A 225 -16.04 12.37 3.77
C TRP A 225 -17.35 13.06 4.16
N ARG A 226 -17.99 13.78 3.24
CA ARG A 226 -19.30 14.42 3.44
C ARG A 226 -20.48 13.45 3.21
N LYS A 227 -20.22 12.28 2.61
CA LYS A 227 -21.26 11.31 2.23
C LYS A 227 -21.58 10.28 3.32
N ARG A 228 -21.61 10.67 4.59
CA ARG A 228 -22.03 9.78 5.68
C ARG A 228 -23.02 10.47 6.58
#